data_AF-A0A090BWT0-F1
#
_entry.id   AF-A0A090BWT0-F1
#
_cell.length_a   1.000
_cell.length_b   1.000
_cell.length_c   1.000
_cell.angle_alpha   90.00
_cell.angle_beta   90.00
_cell.angle_gamma   90.00
#
_symmetry.space_group_name_H-M   'P 1'
#
loop_
_entity.id
_entity.type
_entity.pdbx_description
1 polymer ?
#
loop_
_entity_poly.entity_id
_entity_poly.type
_entity_poly.pdbx_seq_one_letter_code
_entity_poly.pdbx_strand_id
1 'polypeptide(L)'
;MAMITGKLVLCCFLMASSIGMSSAAVGRTCEGKSLDLECPEGYIISVNYANYGRNSPGICPHKSSNAPPCSASSSLRIINEHCDGRSSCSVHATNDVFGDPCRGVYKYLEVDYSCRRDPDCQRELDCEGNSINMLCPYAETPAIHICYAMYGRQTSEPVCPSKSISTTNCAASSSLSTARSVCEGRSECSIAASNDVFGDPCIGTYKYLEIDYICARRGRSCEGSSLTLSCSSGQTISVLDAFYGRTAGPEICKGNAQDQNCRAESSLNIVQSACNGRSSCSVNANNNVFGDPCVGTYKYLEVLYKCA
;
A
#
# COMPACT_ATOMS: atom_id res chain seq x y z
N MET A 1 9.69 -68.68 -5.86
CA MET A 1 8.58 -67.79 -6.28
C MET A 1 7.92 -67.27 -5.02
N ALA A 2 8.35 -66.10 -4.54
CA ALA A 2 7.76 -65.44 -3.38
C ALA A 2 7.45 -64.00 -3.80
N MET A 3 6.16 -63.69 -3.95
CA MET A 3 5.68 -62.36 -4.32
C MET A 3 5.74 -61.46 -3.08
N ILE A 4 6.50 -60.37 -3.17
CA ILE A 4 6.53 -59.28 -2.20
C ILE A 4 5.41 -58.32 -2.59
N THR A 5 4.38 -58.21 -1.75
CA THR A 5 3.30 -57.23 -1.89
C THR A 5 3.80 -55.86 -1.44
N GLY A 6 4.05 -54.96 -2.40
CA GLY A 6 4.42 -53.58 -2.13
C GLY A 6 3.22 -52.75 -1.66
N LYS A 7 3.32 -52.19 -0.45
CA LYS A 7 2.40 -51.15 0.03
C LYS A 7 2.73 -49.83 -0.66
N LEU A 8 1.81 -49.36 -1.49
CA LEU A 8 1.82 -48.02 -2.08
C LEU A 8 1.57 -47.01 -0.95
N VAL A 9 2.62 -46.36 -0.45
CA VAL A 9 2.50 -45.24 0.49
C VAL A 9 2.22 -43.99 -0.34
N LEU A 10 0.96 -43.57 -0.35
CA LEU A 10 0.52 -42.31 -0.93
C LEU A 10 1.05 -41.17 -0.05
N CYS A 11 2.21 -40.62 -0.42
CA CYS A 11 2.80 -39.48 0.27
C CYS A 11 2.03 -38.22 -0.14
N CYS A 12 1.05 -37.84 0.67
CA CYS A 12 0.29 -36.61 0.52
C CYS A 12 1.25 -35.44 0.82
N PHE A 13 1.75 -34.78 -0.23
CA PHE A 13 2.51 -33.53 -0.10
C PHE A 13 1.56 -32.44 0.43
N LEU A 14 1.58 -32.23 1.74
CA LEU A 14 1.06 -31.01 2.35
C LEU A 14 1.98 -29.86 1.91
N MET A 15 1.52 -29.08 0.93
CA MET A 15 2.06 -27.76 0.64
C MET A 15 1.82 -26.89 1.88
N ALA A 16 2.82 -26.79 2.75
CA ALA A 16 2.86 -25.73 3.75
C ALA A 16 3.09 -24.42 3.00
N SER A 17 2.00 -23.74 2.68
CA SER A 17 2.04 -22.34 2.26
C SER A 17 2.65 -21.54 3.42
N SER A 18 3.79 -20.92 3.15
CA SER A 18 4.38 -19.93 4.05
C SER A 18 3.38 -18.79 4.21
N ILE A 19 2.66 -18.82 5.33
CA ILE A 19 1.73 -17.76 5.72
C ILE A 19 2.60 -16.52 5.94
N GLY A 20 2.65 -15.65 4.92
CA GLY A 20 3.00 -14.25 5.13
C GLY A 20 2.10 -13.74 6.25
N MET A 21 2.72 -13.13 7.28
CA MET A 21 2.05 -12.65 8.48
C MET A 21 0.86 -11.73 8.13
N SER A 22 -0.33 -12.31 7.97
CA SER A 22 -1.60 -11.59 7.99
C SER A 22 -1.92 -11.36 9.46
N SER A 23 -1.30 -10.36 10.06
CA SER A 23 -1.66 -9.95 11.43
C SER A 23 -3.02 -9.26 11.36
N ALA A 24 -4.07 -9.98 11.77
CA ALA A 24 -5.36 -9.36 12.01
C ALA A 24 -5.21 -8.39 13.20
N ALA A 25 -5.58 -7.14 12.99
CA ALA A 25 -5.49 -6.06 13.94
C ALA A 25 -6.88 -5.44 14.14
N VAL A 26 -7.14 -4.95 15.36
CA VAL A 26 -8.42 -4.33 15.70
C VAL A 26 -8.20 -2.90 16.18
N GLY A 27 -8.72 -1.94 15.42
CA GLY A 27 -8.76 -0.53 15.78
C GLY A 27 -10.09 -0.16 16.42
N ARG A 28 -10.06 0.63 17.51
CA ARG A 28 -11.27 1.17 18.16
C ARG A 28 -11.11 2.64 18.52
N THR A 29 -12.13 3.44 18.29
CA THR A 29 -12.20 4.82 18.79
C THR A 29 -13.62 5.20 19.20
N CYS A 30 -13.76 6.10 20.18
CA CYS A 30 -15.07 6.55 20.65
C CYS A 30 -15.67 7.61 19.70
N GLU A 31 -17.00 7.76 19.73
CA GLU A 31 -17.70 8.80 18.97
C GLU A 31 -17.11 10.19 19.24
N GLY A 32 -16.85 10.93 18.15
CA GLY A 32 -16.22 12.25 18.16
C GLY A 32 -14.69 12.25 18.00
N LYS A 33 -14.04 11.07 18.01
CA LYS A 33 -12.59 10.93 17.78
C LYS A 33 -12.29 10.35 16.40
N SER A 34 -11.03 10.45 15.98
CA SER A 34 -10.52 9.74 14.80
C SER A 34 -9.98 8.36 15.18
N LEU A 35 -10.04 7.44 14.23
CA LEU A 35 -9.35 6.16 14.26
C LEU A 35 -8.31 6.14 13.15
N ASP A 36 -7.06 5.91 13.52
CA ASP A 36 -5.94 5.76 12.59
C ASP A 36 -5.63 4.28 12.42
N LEU A 37 -5.55 3.82 11.17
CA LEU A 37 -5.15 2.46 10.81
C LEU A 37 -3.87 2.53 9.99
N GLU A 38 -2.92 1.65 10.29
CA GLU A 38 -1.62 1.62 9.62
C GLU A 38 -1.17 0.18 9.36
N CYS A 39 -0.45 0.01 8.26
CA CYS A 39 0.28 -1.20 7.90
C CYS A 39 1.77 -0.90 7.72
N PRO A 40 2.65 -1.90 7.96
CA PRO A 40 4.08 -1.77 7.68
C PRO A 40 4.36 -1.43 6.22
N GLU A 41 5.57 -0.92 5.95
CA GLU A 41 5.99 -0.62 4.58
C GLU A 41 5.83 -1.83 3.64
N GLY A 42 5.22 -1.57 2.49
CA GLY A 42 4.95 -2.58 1.47
C GLY A 42 3.71 -3.44 1.72
N TYR A 43 2.93 -3.12 2.75
CA TYR A 43 1.64 -3.74 3.04
C TYR A 43 0.52 -2.70 2.95
N ILE A 44 -0.64 -3.18 2.52
CA ILE A 44 -1.88 -2.41 2.43
C ILE A 44 -2.93 -2.96 3.40
N ILE A 45 -3.81 -2.08 3.85
CA ILE A 45 -4.96 -2.40 4.67
C ILE A 45 -5.96 -3.21 3.83
N SER A 46 -6.46 -4.29 4.43
CA SER A 46 -7.56 -5.13 3.95
C SER A 46 -8.59 -5.24 5.07
N VAL A 47 -9.71 -4.56 4.94
CA VAL A 47 -10.75 -4.49 5.96
C VAL A 47 -11.54 -5.81 6.00
N ASN A 48 -11.65 -6.41 7.18
CA ASN A 48 -12.41 -7.64 7.40
C ASN A 48 -13.81 -7.34 7.97
N TYR A 49 -13.89 -6.36 8.88
CA TYR A 49 -15.11 -5.92 9.54
C TYR A 49 -15.02 -4.45 9.93
N ALA A 50 -16.15 -3.75 9.86
CA ALA A 50 -16.25 -2.42 10.44
C ALA A 50 -17.65 -2.15 10.98
N ASN A 51 -17.72 -1.47 12.12
CA ASN A 51 -18.96 -1.03 12.71
C ASN A 51 -18.82 0.29 13.47
N TYR A 52 -19.59 1.29 13.05
CA TYR A 52 -19.93 2.46 13.86
C TYR A 52 -21.25 2.21 14.57
N GLY A 53 -21.22 2.18 15.90
CA GLY A 53 -22.38 1.81 16.72
C GLY A 53 -21.99 1.40 18.13
N ARG A 54 -22.65 0.39 18.69
CA ARG A 54 -22.32 -0.18 19.99
C ARG A 54 -22.78 -1.62 20.09
N ASN A 55 -21.83 -2.53 20.34
CA ASN A 55 -22.10 -3.96 20.57
C ASN A 55 -21.54 -4.48 21.90
N SER A 56 -20.87 -3.62 22.68
CA SER A 56 -20.31 -3.96 23.99
C SER A 56 -20.49 -2.80 24.99
N PRO A 57 -20.84 -3.08 26.26
CA PRO A 57 -20.94 -2.05 27.28
C PRO A 57 -19.56 -1.56 27.77
N GLY A 58 -18.51 -2.37 27.61
CA GLY A 58 -17.16 -2.08 28.13
C GLY A 58 -16.27 -1.25 27.20
N ILE A 59 -16.64 -1.12 25.93
CA ILE A 59 -15.90 -0.29 24.95
C ILE A 59 -16.51 1.11 24.98
N CYS A 60 -15.68 2.14 25.21
CA CYS A 60 -16.13 3.53 25.36
C CYS A 60 -17.31 3.65 26.34
N PRO A 61 -17.13 3.32 27.63
CA PRO A 61 -18.23 3.17 28.57
C PRO A 61 -18.98 4.48 28.79
N HIS A 62 -20.31 4.41 28.79
CA HIS A 62 -21.21 5.54 28.95
C HIS A 62 -22.51 5.13 29.67
N LYS A 63 -23.33 6.09 30.13
CA LYS A 63 -24.62 5.80 30.77
C LYS A 63 -25.57 5.00 29.88
N SER A 64 -25.41 5.11 28.56
CA SER A 64 -26.17 4.39 27.54
C SER A 64 -25.56 3.03 27.15
N SER A 65 -24.55 2.52 27.89
CA SER A 65 -23.78 1.32 27.51
C SER A 65 -24.61 0.03 27.39
N ASN A 66 -25.73 -0.06 28.11
CA ASN A 66 -26.60 -1.24 28.12
C ASN A 66 -27.76 -1.16 27.09
N ALA A 67 -27.69 -0.20 26.16
CA ALA A 67 -28.64 -0.14 25.05
C ALA A 67 -28.55 -1.43 24.19
N PRO A 68 -29.62 -1.79 23.47
CA PRO A 68 -29.57 -2.87 22.49
C PRO A 68 -28.41 -2.68 21.49
N PRO A 69 -27.81 -3.76 20.96
CA PRO A 69 -26.78 -3.66 19.95
C PRO A 69 -27.21 -2.79 18.78
N CYS A 70 -26.34 -1.88 18.34
CA CYS A 70 -26.60 -1.04 17.18
C CYS A 70 -25.40 -0.95 16.25
N SER A 71 -25.70 -0.92 14.96
CA SER A 71 -24.72 -0.98 13.89
C SER A 71 -25.18 -0.13 12.70
N ALA A 72 -24.33 0.77 12.23
CA ALA A 72 -24.57 1.47 10.96
C ALA A 72 -24.27 0.53 9.79
N SER A 73 -25.26 0.26 8.94
CA SER A 73 -25.10 -0.59 7.74
C SER A 73 -24.13 -0.01 6.71
N SER A 74 -23.86 1.29 6.77
CA SER A 74 -22.90 2.02 5.94
C SER A 74 -21.44 1.79 6.34
N SER A 75 -21.17 1.26 7.54
CA SER A 75 -19.82 1.22 8.15
C SER A 75 -18.78 0.56 7.26
N LEU A 76 -19.03 -0.67 6.81
CA LEU A 76 -18.06 -1.44 6.03
C LEU A 76 -17.71 -0.75 4.72
N ARG A 77 -18.71 -0.30 3.96
CA ARG A 77 -18.48 0.40 2.69
C ARG A 77 -17.65 1.66 2.89
N ILE A 78 -17.98 2.48 3.89
CA ILE A 78 -17.26 3.73 4.16
C ILE A 78 -15.81 3.45 4.56
N ILE A 79 -15.57 2.47 5.44
CA ILE A 79 -14.21 2.12 5.84
C ILE A 79 -13.41 1.57 4.67
N ASN A 80 -14.01 0.74 3.80
CA ASN A 80 -13.34 0.27 2.58
C ASN A 80 -12.94 1.45 1.67
N GLU A 81 -13.85 2.40 1.41
CA GLU A 81 -13.56 3.61 0.61
C GLU A 81 -12.41 4.46 1.21
N HIS A 82 -12.32 4.53 2.54
CA HIS A 82 -11.32 5.35 3.23
C HIS A 82 -9.98 4.64 3.46
N CYS A 83 -9.95 3.30 3.54
CA CYS A 83 -8.80 2.58 4.06
C CYS A 83 -8.32 1.42 3.18
N ASP A 84 -9.19 0.70 2.47
CA ASP A 84 -8.74 -0.45 1.67
C ASP A 84 -7.72 -0.02 0.61
N GLY A 85 -6.65 -0.82 0.49
CA GLY A 85 -5.58 -0.55 -0.46
C GLY A 85 -4.61 0.57 -0.07
N ARG A 86 -4.79 1.21 1.09
CA ARG A 86 -3.85 2.21 1.62
C ARG A 86 -2.90 1.60 2.63
N SER A 87 -1.71 2.16 2.79
CA SER A 87 -0.81 1.82 3.91
C SER A 87 -1.24 2.49 5.22
N SER A 88 -1.96 3.62 5.14
CA SER A 88 -2.48 4.35 6.28
C SER A 88 -3.80 5.06 5.93
N CYS A 89 -4.70 5.19 6.90
CA CYS A 89 -5.90 6.02 6.81
C CYS A 89 -6.28 6.59 8.19
N SER A 90 -7.02 7.71 8.19
CA SER A 90 -7.64 8.28 9.40
C SER A 90 -9.12 8.51 9.14
N VAL A 91 -9.98 8.02 10.04
CA VAL A 91 -11.44 8.11 9.89
C VAL A 91 -12.09 8.71 11.13
N HIS A 92 -12.90 9.75 10.95
CA HIS A 92 -13.66 10.39 12.02
C HIS A 92 -14.91 9.58 12.40
N ALA A 93 -15.00 9.11 13.64
CA ALA A 93 -16.13 8.34 14.16
C ALA A 93 -17.32 9.25 14.53
N THR A 94 -18.05 9.75 13.54
CA THR A 94 -19.14 10.72 13.72
C THR A 94 -20.40 10.34 12.94
N ASN A 95 -21.54 10.89 13.37
CA ASN A 95 -22.82 10.72 12.67
C ASN A 95 -22.82 11.35 11.27
N ASP A 96 -21.98 12.36 11.03
CA ASP A 96 -21.88 13.01 9.71
C ASP A 96 -21.25 12.07 8.67
N VAL A 97 -20.32 11.21 9.11
CA VAL A 97 -19.68 10.20 8.25
C VAL A 97 -20.59 8.99 8.05
N PHE A 98 -21.10 8.41 9.14
CA PHE A 98 -21.77 7.10 9.10
C PHE A 98 -23.29 7.15 9.15
N GLY A 99 -23.89 8.29 9.47
CA GLY A 99 -25.26 8.39 9.98
C GLY A 99 -25.36 8.04 11.47
N ASP A 100 -26.53 8.28 12.08
CA ASP A 100 -26.79 7.88 13.47
C ASP A 100 -27.66 6.60 13.52
N PRO A 101 -27.06 5.42 13.76
CA PRO A 101 -27.78 4.14 13.78
C PRO A 101 -28.63 3.95 15.05
N CYS A 102 -28.40 4.72 16.12
CA CYS A 102 -29.03 4.53 17.42
C CYS A 102 -29.02 5.82 18.24
N ARG A 103 -29.99 6.70 17.97
CA ARG A 103 -30.11 8.01 18.63
C ARG A 103 -30.11 7.88 20.16
N GLY A 104 -29.31 8.73 20.81
CA GLY A 104 -29.17 8.75 22.27
C GLY A 104 -28.23 7.69 22.83
N VAL A 105 -27.64 6.83 22.00
CA VAL A 105 -26.59 5.89 22.38
C VAL A 105 -25.24 6.49 21.99
N TYR A 106 -24.34 6.59 22.96
CA TYR A 106 -22.94 6.96 22.70
C TYR A 106 -22.25 5.81 21.95
N LYS A 107 -21.68 6.07 20.77
CA LYS A 107 -21.16 5.03 19.87
C LYS A 107 -19.64 4.92 19.94
N TYR A 108 -19.11 3.91 19.27
CA TYR A 108 -17.69 3.77 18.94
C TYR A 108 -17.57 3.18 17.53
N LEU A 109 -16.45 3.46 16.86
CA LEU A 109 -16.05 2.79 15.63
C LEU A 109 -15.09 1.66 16.00
N GLU A 110 -15.38 0.46 15.49
CA GLU A 110 -14.51 -0.71 15.57
C GLU A 110 -14.22 -1.20 14.15
N VAL A 111 -12.94 -1.43 13.85
CA VAL A 111 -12.49 -1.95 12.56
C VAL A 111 -11.54 -3.12 12.80
N ASP A 112 -11.86 -4.28 12.23
CA ASP A 112 -10.96 -5.41 12.09
C ASP A 112 -10.36 -5.36 10.69
N TYR A 113 -9.04 -5.36 10.61
CA TYR A 113 -8.31 -5.31 9.35
C TYR A 113 -7.07 -6.18 9.39
N SER A 114 -6.62 -6.59 8.22
CA SER A 114 -5.36 -7.31 8.03
C SER A 114 -4.43 -6.48 7.16
N CYS A 115 -3.13 -6.58 7.41
CA CYS A 115 -2.11 -6.07 6.51
C CYS A 115 -1.70 -7.17 5.53
N ARG A 116 -1.80 -6.90 4.23
CA ARG A 116 -1.37 -7.83 3.17
C ARG A 116 -0.58 -7.12 2.09
N ARG A 117 0.29 -7.86 1.41
CA ARG A 117 0.86 -7.40 0.13
C ARG A 117 -0.26 -7.31 -0.90
N ASP A 118 -0.20 -6.30 -1.76
CA ASP A 118 -1.21 -6.09 -2.79
C ASP A 118 -1.22 -7.27 -3.77
N PRO A 119 -2.35 -8.01 -3.89
CA PRO A 119 -2.42 -9.18 -4.78
C PRO A 119 -2.35 -8.81 -6.27
N ASP A 120 -2.62 -7.55 -6.64
CA ASP A 120 -2.58 -7.11 -8.03
C ASP A 120 -1.13 -6.89 -8.53
N CYS A 121 -0.16 -6.94 -7.63
CA CYS A 121 1.25 -6.78 -7.95
C CYS A 121 1.90 -8.12 -8.30
N GLN A 122 2.72 -8.10 -9.34
CA GLN A 122 3.54 -9.21 -9.79
C GLN A 122 4.69 -9.42 -8.80
N ARG A 123 4.97 -10.67 -8.44
CA ARG A 123 6.00 -11.04 -7.46
C ARG A 123 7.25 -11.50 -8.19
N GLU A 124 8.35 -10.84 -7.92
CA GLU A 124 9.68 -11.17 -8.43
C GLU A 124 10.64 -11.45 -7.28
N LEU A 125 11.54 -12.41 -7.47
CA LEU A 125 12.55 -12.76 -6.47
C LEU A 125 13.82 -13.19 -7.17
N ASP A 126 14.94 -12.60 -6.74
CA ASP A 126 16.26 -12.96 -7.21
C ASP A 126 17.29 -12.98 -6.09
N CYS A 127 18.27 -13.87 -6.21
CA CYS A 127 19.30 -14.04 -5.20
C CYS A 127 20.34 -12.91 -5.24
N GLU A 128 21.04 -12.69 -4.12
CA GLU A 128 22.12 -11.71 -4.04
C GLU A 128 23.15 -11.90 -5.18
N GLY A 129 23.43 -10.83 -5.92
CA GLY A 129 24.29 -10.82 -7.11
C GLY A 129 23.54 -10.81 -8.45
N ASN A 130 22.26 -11.17 -8.48
CA ASN A 130 21.41 -11.04 -9.68
C ASN A 130 20.78 -9.63 -9.77
N SER A 131 20.00 -9.40 -10.83
CA SER A 131 19.20 -8.17 -11.00
C SER A 131 17.78 -8.52 -11.45
N ILE A 132 16.79 -7.87 -10.82
CA ILE A 132 15.39 -7.95 -11.23
C ILE A 132 15.16 -6.92 -12.33
N ASN A 133 14.65 -7.38 -13.47
CA ASN A 133 14.34 -6.54 -14.63
C ASN A 133 12.81 -6.39 -14.75
N MET A 134 12.32 -5.17 -14.57
CA MET A 134 10.90 -4.82 -14.65
C MET A 134 10.63 -4.03 -15.93
N LEU A 135 9.53 -4.34 -16.61
CA LEU A 135 9.13 -3.69 -17.85
C LEU A 135 7.62 -3.45 -17.89
N CYS A 136 7.23 -2.22 -18.21
CA CYS A 136 5.85 -1.82 -18.49
C CYS A 136 5.70 -1.42 -19.96
N PRO A 137 5.37 -2.39 -20.84
CA PRO A 137 5.43 -2.18 -22.30
C PRO A 137 4.19 -1.46 -22.85
N TYR A 138 3.11 -1.34 -22.08
CA TYR A 138 1.83 -0.83 -22.57
C TYR A 138 1.68 0.67 -22.35
N ALA A 139 1.18 1.37 -23.38
CA ALA A 139 0.97 2.82 -23.33
C ALA A 139 -0.09 3.25 -22.28
N GLU A 140 -1.08 2.40 -22.00
CA GLU A 140 -2.12 2.68 -21.01
C GLU A 140 -1.61 2.54 -19.56
N THR A 141 -0.67 1.62 -19.33
CA THR A 141 -0.05 1.36 -18.02
C THR A 141 1.48 1.44 -18.09
N PRO A 142 2.05 2.62 -18.40
CA PRO A 142 3.45 2.74 -18.77
C PRO A 142 4.41 2.93 -17.59
N ALA A 143 3.94 2.86 -16.34
CA ALA A 143 4.72 3.27 -15.17
C ALA A 143 4.85 2.14 -14.15
N ILE A 144 6.07 1.82 -13.73
CA ILE A 144 6.35 0.88 -12.64
C ILE A 144 5.96 1.55 -11.32
N HIS A 145 5.16 0.87 -10.52
CA HIS A 145 4.96 1.15 -9.11
C HIS A 145 5.51 -0.01 -8.28
N ILE A 146 6.38 0.29 -7.30
CA ILE A 146 6.88 -0.72 -6.37
C ILE A 146 5.93 -0.81 -5.17
N CYS A 147 5.23 -1.94 -5.11
CA CYS A 147 4.26 -2.26 -4.07
C CYS A 147 4.94 -2.72 -2.79
N TYR A 148 5.96 -3.57 -2.91
CA TYR A 148 6.73 -4.15 -1.81
C TYR A 148 8.17 -4.37 -2.26
N ALA A 149 9.12 -4.23 -1.33
CA ALA A 149 10.50 -4.64 -1.56
C ALA A 149 11.14 -5.11 -0.25
N MET A 150 11.96 -6.16 -0.34
CA MET A 150 12.73 -6.67 0.78
C MET A 150 14.07 -7.21 0.27
N TYR A 151 15.16 -6.52 0.61
CA TYR A 151 16.51 -7.03 0.45
C TYR A 151 17.00 -7.60 1.77
N GLY A 152 17.32 -8.89 1.80
CA GLY A 152 17.67 -9.58 3.03
C GLY A 152 17.36 -11.07 2.96
N ARG A 153 16.76 -11.60 4.03
CA ARG A 153 16.31 -12.98 4.11
C ARG A 153 15.22 -13.13 5.17
N GLN A 154 14.06 -13.58 4.73
CA GLN A 154 12.88 -13.84 5.58
C GLN A 154 12.54 -15.34 5.68
N THR A 155 13.20 -16.19 4.90
CA THR A 155 13.02 -17.64 4.92
C THR A 155 14.30 -18.40 4.56
N SER A 156 14.34 -19.68 4.90
CA SER A 156 15.41 -20.61 4.53
C SER A 156 15.09 -21.26 3.17
N GLU A 157 14.98 -22.59 3.13
CA GLU A 157 14.67 -23.34 1.91
C GLU A 157 13.20 -23.16 1.51
N PRO A 158 12.86 -23.16 0.20
CA PRO A 158 13.73 -23.40 -0.96
C PRO A 158 14.35 -22.12 -1.57
N VAL A 159 14.32 -20.98 -0.86
CA VAL A 159 14.61 -19.67 -1.44
C VAL A 159 16.09 -19.33 -1.35
N CYS A 160 16.75 -19.24 -2.52
CA CYS A 160 18.16 -18.88 -2.66
C CYS A 160 19.06 -19.68 -1.70
N PRO A 161 19.14 -21.02 -1.88
CA PRO A 161 19.85 -21.92 -0.97
C PRO A 161 21.33 -21.57 -0.88
N SER A 162 21.88 -21.58 0.33
CA SER A 162 23.29 -21.33 0.57
C SER A 162 23.75 -21.94 1.88
N LYS A 163 25.04 -22.27 1.96
CA LYS A 163 25.68 -22.68 3.22
C LYS A 163 25.89 -21.51 4.19
N SER A 164 25.88 -20.28 3.66
CA SER A 164 26.11 -19.06 4.44
C SER A 164 24.77 -18.43 4.83
N ILE A 165 24.01 -19.09 5.71
CA ILE A 165 22.75 -18.56 6.24
C ILE A 165 22.78 -18.66 7.76
N SER A 166 22.79 -17.52 8.45
CA SER A 166 22.77 -17.44 9.92
C SER A 166 21.47 -16.86 10.49
N THR A 167 20.64 -16.22 9.67
CA THR A 167 19.34 -15.65 10.08
C THR A 167 18.31 -15.70 8.96
N THR A 168 17.05 -15.82 9.34
CA THR A 168 15.87 -15.65 8.47
C THR A 168 14.97 -14.50 8.92
N ASN A 169 15.49 -13.60 9.75
CA ASN A 169 14.81 -12.38 10.17
C ASN A 169 15.69 -11.18 9.78
N CYS A 170 15.92 -11.02 8.48
CA CYS A 170 16.81 -10.00 7.93
C CYS A 170 16.10 -9.24 6.81
N ALA A 171 16.07 -7.91 6.92
CA ALA A 171 15.62 -7.01 5.87
C ALA A 171 16.32 -5.66 6.02
N ALA A 172 16.78 -5.06 4.93
CA ALA A 172 17.20 -3.67 4.92
C ALA A 172 15.98 -2.78 5.15
N SER A 173 16.03 -1.89 6.14
CA SER A 173 14.94 -0.95 6.42
C SER A 173 14.69 0.04 5.27
N SER A 174 15.66 0.22 4.38
CA SER A 174 15.58 1.06 3.19
C SER A 174 15.07 0.33 1.94
N SER A 175 14.72 -0.96 2.03
CA SER A 175 14.41 -1.79 0.84
C SER A 175 13.37 -1.13 -0.09
N LEU A 176 12.24 -0.68 0.46
CA LEU A 176 11.17 -0.07 -0.33
C LEU A 176 11.51 1.33 -0.82
N SER A 177 12.06 2.18 0.05
CA SER A 177 12.43 3.56 -0.32
C SER A 177 13.54 3.57 -1.38
N THR A 178 14.55 2.71 -1.27
CA THR A 178 15.59 2.53 -2.29
C THR A 178 15.00 2.00 -3.59
N ALA A 179 14.19 0.93 -3.55
CA ALA A 179 13.59 0.36 -4.77
C ALA A 179 12.72 1.39 -5.51
N ARG A 180 11.93 2.18 -4.79
CA ARG A 180 11.15 3.29 -5.36
C ARG A 180 12.04 4.38 -5.95
N SER A 181 13.09 4.80 -5.24
CA SER A 181 14.01 5.83 -5.75
C SER A 181 14.66 5.44 -7.09
N VAL A 182 14.87 4.14 -7.31
CA VAL A 182 15.48 3.61 -8.53
C VAL A 182 14.44 3.40 -9.64
N CYS A 183 13.26 2.84 -9.33
CA CYS A 183 12.34 2.32 -10.34
C CYS A 183 11.00 3.06 -10.49
N GLU A 184 10.53 3.78 -9.48
CA GLU A 184 9.17 4.34 -9.46
C GLU A 184 8.92 5.28 -10.66
N GLY A 185 7.78 5.09 -11.33
CA GLY A 185 7.35 5.91 -12.47
C GLY A 185 8.03 5.60 -13.81
N ARG A 186 9.09 4.78 -13.82
CA ARG A 186 9.81 4.38 -15.05
C ARG A 186 9.02 3.35 -15.85
N SER A 187 9.30 3.25 -17.14
CA SER A 187 8.73 2.17 -17.99
C SER A 187 9.60 0.92 -18.03
N GLU A 188 10.88 1.05 -17.70
CA GLU A 188 11.85 -0.04 -17.59
C GLU A 188 12.78 0.24 -16.41
N CYS A 189 13.08 -0.78 -15.61
CA CYS A 189 14.01 -0.69 -14.50
C CYS A 189 14.77 -2.02 -14.33
N SER A 190 16.07 -1.92 -14.10
CA SER A 190 16.90 -3.04 -13.65
C SER A 190 17.50 -2.69 -12.30
N ILE A 191 17.24 -3.50 -11.28
CA ILE A 191 17.71 -3.26 -9.91
C ILE A 191 18.49 -4.47 -9.40
N ALA A 192 19.73 -4.23 -8.98
CA ALA A 192 20.62 -5.29 -8.51
C ALA A 192 20.30 -5.68 -7.05
N ALA A 193 20.25 -6.97 -6.79
CA ALA A 193 20.18 -7.53 -5.44
C ALA A 193 21.56 -7.48 -4.79
N SER A 194 22.03 -6.28 -4.39
CA SER A 194 23.39 -6.10 -3.87
C SER A 194 23.47 -5.16 -2.67
N ASN A 195 24.54 -5.36 -1.89
CA ASN A 195 24.88 -4.49 -0.76
C ASN A 195 25.22 -3.06 -1.21
N ASP A 196 25.67 -2.88 -2.46
CA ASP A 196 25.96 -1.54 -3.01
C ASP A 196 24.68 -0.72 -3.20
N VAL A 197 23.55 -1.38 -3.48
CA VAL A 197 22.24 -0.72 -3.65
C VAL A 197 21.54 -0.53 -2.30
N PHE A 198 21.52 -1.56 -1.45
CA PHE A 198 20.68 -1.60 -0.25
C PHE A 198 21.43 -1.52 1.08
N GLY A 199 22.77 -1.53 1.07
CA GLY A 199 23.59 -1.84 2.25
C GLY A 199 23.53 -3.33 2.60
N ASP A 200 24.35 -3.76 3.57
CA ASP A 200 24.31 -5.14 4.07
C ASP A 200 23.53 -5.23 5.41
N PRO A 201 22.25 -5.67 5.38
CA PRO A 201 21.44 -5.77 6.59
C PRO A 201 21.79 -6.95 7.51
N CYS A 202 22.55 -7.94 7.03
CA CYS A 202 22.92 -9.11 7.81
C CYS A 202 24.21 -9.76 7.29
N ILE A 203 25.34 -9.17 7.67
CA ILE A 203 26.68 -9.62 7.30
C ILE A 203 26.84 -11.13 7.56
N GLY A 204 27.34 -11.85 6.55
CA GLY A 204 27.58 -13.30 6.61
C GLY A 204 26.36 -14.16 6.27
N THR A 205 25.18 -13.57 6.06
CA THR A 205 24.02 -14.26 5.47
C THR A 205 23.90 -13.90 3.99
N TYR A 206 23.78 -14.93 3.14
CA TYR A 206 23.46 -14.79 1.73
C TYR A 206 22.02 -14.34 1.57
N LYS A 207 21.79 -13.24 0.86
CA LYS A 207 20.49 -12.56 0.79
C LYS A 207 19.76 -12.85 -0.52
N TYR A 208 18.56 -12.31 -0.63
CA TYR A 208 17.80 -12.19 -1.86
C TYR A 208 17.03 -10.87 -1.85
N LEU A 209 16.71 -10.37 -3.04
CA LEU A 209 15.77 -9.28 -3.26
C LEU A 209 14.43 -9.87 -3.65
N GLU A 210 13.39 -9.55 -2.90
CA GLU A 210 12.01 -9.82 -3.25
C GLU A 210 11.31 -8.50 -3.54
N ILE A 211 10.68 -8.36 -4.70
CA ILE A 211 9.96 -7.16 -5.13
C ILE A 211 8.56 -7.54 -5.62
N ASP A 212 7.56 -6.77 -5.19
CA ASP A 212 6.26 -6.76 -5.86
C ASP A 212 6.10 -5.46 -6.62
N TYR A 213 5.74 -5.53 -7.90
CA TYR A 213 5.51 -4.35 -8.72
C TYR A 213 4.26 -4.48 -9.58
N ILE A 214 3.73 -3.34 -10.01
CA ILE A 214 2.62 -3.27 -10.95
C ILE A 214 2.89 -2.21 -12.01
N CYS A 215 2.44 -2.47 -13.23
CA CYS A 215 2.37 -1.46 -14.27
C CYS A 215 1.10 -0.62 -14.10
N ALA A 216 1.29 0.61 -13.64
CA ALA A 216 0.27 1.58 -13.30
C ALA A 216 -0.03 2.55 -14.45
N ARG A 217 -1.25 3.08 -14.45
CA ARG A 217 -1.61 4.26 -15.24
C ARG A 217 -0.91 5.47 -14.65
N ARG A 218 -0.60 6.46 -15.48
CA ARG A 218 0.08 7.70 -15.06
C ARG A 218 -0.72 8.93 -15.48
N GLY A 219 -1.09 9.74 -14.49
CA GLY A 219 -1.64 11.08 -14.69
C GLY A 219 -0.61 12.13 -14.34
N ARG A 220 -0.52 13.21 -15.12
CA ARG A 220 0.33 14.36 -14.81
C ARG A 220 -0.31 15.67 -15.22
N SER A 221 -0.23 16.68 -14.37
CA SER A 221 -0.67 18.05 -14.68
C SER A 221 0.27 19.06 -14.03
N CYS A 222 0.60 20.12 -14.76
CA CYS A 222 1.51 21.15 -14.27
C CYS A 222 0.82 22.05 -13.23
N GLU A 223 1.60 22.72 -12.39
CA GLU A 223 1.08 23.67 -11.40
C GLU A 223 0.14 24.72 -12.03
N GLY A 224 -1.00 24.96 -11.37
CA GLY A 224 -2.07 25.85 -11.86
C GLY A 224 -3.13 25.16 -12.71
N SER A 225 -2.92 23.91 -13.12
CA SER A 225 -3.89 23.10 -13.88
C SER A 225 -4.58 22.04 -13.02
N SER A 226 -5.65 21.44 -13.53
CA SER A 226 -6.31 20.30 -12.90
C SER A 226 -5.84 18.99 -13.55
N LEU A 227 -5.64 17.95 -12.76
CA LEU A 227 -5.44 16.58 -13.22
C LEU A 227 -6.74 15.80 -13.05
N THR A 228 -7.24 15.21 -14.14
CA THR A 228 -8.40 14.30 -14.08
C THR A 228 -7.93 12.86 -14.24
N LEU A 229 -8.33 12.00 -13.31
CA LEU A 229 -8.14 10.56 -13.40
C LEU A 229 -9.47 9.90 -13.77
N SER A 230 -9.41 8.81 -14.53
CA SER A 230 -10.60 8.08 -14.94
C SER A 230 -10.32 6.58 -15.10
N CYS A 231 -11.33 5.79 -14.76
CA CYS A 231 -11.42 4.36 -15.01
C CYS A 231 -12.68 4.07 -15.84
N SER A 232 -12.54 3.20 -16.85
CA SER A 232 -13.63 2.81 -17.74
C SER A 232 -14.43 1.63 -17.19
N SER A 233 -15.58 1.33 -17.80
CA SER A 233 -16.30 0.06 -17.63
C SER A 233 -16.75 -0.25 -16.19
N GLY A 234 -17.11 0.77 -15.42
CA GLY A 234 -17.58 0.59 -14.03
C GLY A 234 -16.48 0.28 -13.02
N GLN A 235 -15.21 0.33 -13.43
CA GLN A 235 -14.07 0.20 -12.53
C GLN A 235 -13.90 1.45 -11.66
N THR A 236 -13.19 1.27 -10.56
CA THR A 236 -12.87 2.30 -9.58
C THR A 236 -11.37 2.57 -9.50
N ILE A 237 -11.03 3.82 -9.18
CA ILE A 237 -9.65 4.28 -9.03
C ILE A 237 -9.07 3.75 -7.72
N SER A 238 -7.83 3.27 -7.77
CA SER A 238 -6.99 3.05 -6.59
C SER A 238 -5.62 3.70 -6.84
N VAL A 239 -5.33 4.77 -6.08
CA VAL A 239 -4.10 5.55 -6.20
C VAL A 239 -2.95 4.89 -5.44
N LEU A 240 -1.83 4.70 -6.13
CA LEU A 240 -0.67 3.92 -5.71
C LEU A 240 0.50 4.81 -5.26
N ASP A 241 0.83 5.83 -6.05
CA ASP A 241 1.80 6.88 -5.72
C ASP A 241 1.27 8.24 -6.16
N ALA A 242 1.64 9.29 -5.43
CA ALA A 242 1.40 10.65 -5.88
C ALA A 242 2.40 11.62 -5.26
N PHE A 243 2.79 12.62 -6.05
CA PHE A 243 3.51 13.77 -5.54
C PHE A 243 3.11 15.05 -6.24
N TYR A 244 2.90 16.09 -5.45
CA TYR A 244 2.96 17.48 -5.91
C TYR A 244 4.35 18.03 -5.59
N GLY A 245 5.06 18.49 -6.63
CA GLY A 245 6.44 18.93 -6.49
C GLY A 245 7.20 18.85 -7.81
N ARG A 246 8.45 18.38 -7.77
CA ARG A 246 9.29 18.15 -8.94
C ARG A 246 10.37 17.12 -8.65
N THR A 247 10.49 16.14 -9.54
CA THR A 247 11.53 15.10 -9.53
C THR A 247 12.27 14.95 -10.85
N ALA A 248 11.97 15.82 -11.83
CA ALA A 248 12.55 15.81 -13.16
C ALA A 248 12.91 17.23 -13.61
N GLY A 249 13.72 17.31 -14.66
CA GLY A 249 14.19 18.56 -15.23
C GLY A 249 13.09 19.35 -15.96
N PRO A 250 13.45 20.45 -16.61
CA PRO A 250 12.51 21.35 -17.27
C PRO A 250 11.83 20.73 -18.52
N GLU A 251 12.22 19.53 -18.95
CA GLU A 251 11.50 18.74 -19.95
C GLU A 251 10.12 18.29 -19.47
N ILE A 252 9.93 18.10 -18.16
CA ILE A 252 8.64 17.83 -17.54
C ILE A 252 8.09 19.13 -16.96
N CYS A 253 6.95 19.59 -17.50
CA CYS A 253 6.30 20.86 -17.13
C CYS A 253 7.29 22.04 -17.13
N LYS A 254 7.60 22.54 -18.33
CA LYS A 254 8.63 23.56 -18.58
C LYS A 254 8.49 24.77 -17.65
N GLY A 255 9.52 24.99 -16.84
CA GLY A 255 9.61 26.08 -15.86
C GLY A 255 10.91 25.98 -15.04
N ASN A 256 11.01 26.73 -13.95
CA ASN A 256 12.17 26.65 -13.06
C ASN A 256 12.25 25.26 -12.40
N ALA A 257 13.40 24.59 -12.54
CA ALA A 257 13.63 23.21 -12.09
C ALA A 257 14.87 23.11 -11.16
N GLN A 258 15.03 24.11 -10.29
CA GLN A 258 16.13 24.18 -9.32
C GLN A 258 16.09 23.06 -8.29
N ASP A 259 14.90 22.74 -7.77
CA ASP A 259 14.70 21.63 -6.85
C ASP A 259 14.03 20.45 -7.55
N GLN A 260 14.76 19.34 -7.66
CA GLN A 260 14.28 18.07 -8.24
C GLN A 260 14.18 16.97 -7.18
N ASN A 261 14.26 17.32 -5.90
CA ASN A 261 13.97 16.43 -4.78
C ASN A 261 12.75 16.95 -4.01
N CYS A 262 11.80 17.51 -4.75
CA CYS A 262 10.67 18.22 -4.19
C CYS A 262 9.40 17.37 -4.24
N ARG A 263 8.87 17.00 -3.08
CA ARG A 263 7.60 16.29 -2.92
C ARG A 263 6.87 16.81 -1.67
N ALA A 264 5.62 17.21 -1.80
CA ALA A 264 4.79 17.52 -0.63
C ALA A 264 4.42 16.23 0.11
N GLU A 265 4.65 16.20 1.43
CA GLU A 265 4.50 15.00 2.27
C GLU A 265 3.10 14.37 2.22
N SER A 266 2.05 15.20 2.16
CA SER A 266 0.65 14.76 2.20
C SER A 266 0.06 14.42 0.83
N SER A 267 0.87 14.45 -0.24
CA SER A 267 0.40 14.28 -1.62
C SER A 267 -0.43 13.02 -1.83
N LEU A 268 0.11 11.86 -1.41
CA LEU A 268 -0.57 10.57 -1.58
C LEU A 268 -1.92 10.52 -0.86
N ASN A 269 -1.95 10.93 0.42
CA ASN A 269 -3.17 10.92 1.23
C ASN A 269 -4.26 11.84 0.68
N ILE A 270 -3.88 13.03 0.19
CA ILE A 270 -4.82 13.98 -0.43
C ILE A 270 -5.44 13.37 -1.69
N VAL A 271 -4.61 12.82 -2.58
CA VAL A 271 -5.10 12.27 -3.86
C VAL A 271 -5.90 11.00 -3.64
N GLN A 272 -5.48 10.10 -2.74
CA GLN A 272 -6.25 8.92 -2.36
C GLN A 272 -7.63 9.29 -1.79
N SER A 273 -7.69 10.28 -0.90
CA SER A 273 -8.95 10.74 -0.31
C SER A 273 -9.89 11.38 -1.34
N ALA A 274 -9.33 12.03 -2.36
CA ALA A 274 -10.11 12.62 -3.44
C ALA A 274 -10.58 11.60 -4.49
N CYS A 275 -9.85 10.50 -4.68
CA CYS A 275 -9.99 9.65 -5.88
C CYS A 275 -10.35 8.19 -5.61
N ASN A 276 -9.89 7.57 -4.51
CA ASN A 276 -10.10 6.14 -4.31
C ASN A 276 -11.59 5.78 -4.28
N GLY A 277 -11.95 4.67 -4.91
CA GLY A 277 -13.34 4.17 -4.98
C GLY A 277 -14.24 4.92 -5.99
N ARG A 278 -13.73 5.94 -6.68
CA ARG A 278 -14.48 6.69 -7.71
C ARG A 278 -14.10 6.22 -9.11
N SER A 279 -15.02 6.32 -10.07
CA SER A 279 -14.71 6.08 -11.48
C SER A 279 -13.99 7.26 -12.15
N SER A 280 -14.15 8.47 -11.60
CA SER A 280 -13.41 9.66 -12.02
C SER A 280 -13.24 10.64 -10.85
N CYS A 281 -12.11 11.34 -10.84
CA CYS A 281 -11.82 12.43 -9.90
C CYS A 281 -11.00 13.52 -10.59
N SER A 282 -11.02 14.73 -10.04
CA SER A 282 -10.17 15.84 -10.48
C SER A 282 -9.48 16.48 -9.29
N VAL A 283 -8.18 16.73 -9.40
CA VAL A 283 -7.35 17.34 -8.36
C VAL A 283 -6.58 18.51 -8.95
N ASN A 284 -6.68 19.68 -8.33
CA ASN A 284 -5.94 20.86 -8.76
C ASN A 284 -4.49 20.77 -8.30
N ALA A 285 -3.54 20.88 -9.23
CA ALA A 285 -2.11 20.90 -8.92
C ALA A 285 -1.70 22.31 -8.44
N ASN A 286 -1.91 22.63 -7.17
CA ASN A 286 -1.53 23.95 -6.64
C ASN A 286 -1.21 23.95 -5.14
N ASN A 287 -0.58 25.04 -4.70
CA ASN A 287 -0.15 25.23 -3.32
C ASN A 287 -1.30 25.32 -2.31
N ASN A 288 -2.52 25.68 -2.74
CA ASN A 288 -3.68 25.71 -1.82
C ASN A 288 -4.12 24.30 -1.42
N VAL A 289 -3.90 23.31 -2.29
CA VAL A 289 -4.23 21.92 -2.01
C VAL A 289 -3.11 21.23 -1.23
N PHE A 290 -1.86 21.42 -1.65
CA PHE A 290 -0.72 20.61 -1.17
C PHE A 290 0.29 21.37 -0.30
N GLY A 291 0.14 22.69 -0.13
CA GLY A 291 1.23 23.56 0.33
C GLY A 291 2.29 23.79 -0.75
N ASP A 292 3.32 24.60 -0.45
CA ASP A 292 4.47 24.80 -1.33
C ASP A 292 5.71 24.07 -0.78
N PRO A 293 6.02 22.86 -1.27
CA PRO A 293 7.16 22.07 -0.80
C PRO A 293 8.53 22.62 -1.25
N CYS A 294 8.58 23.46 -2.28
CA CYS A 294 9.83 23.99 -2.83
C CYS A 294 9.60 25.34 -3.52
N VAL A 295 9.63 26.41 -2.71
CA VAL A 295 9.37 27.78 -3.16
C VAL A 295 10.29 28.17 -4.32
N GLY A 296 9.71 28.73 -5.38
CA GLY A 296 10.42 29.19 -6.57
C GLY A 296 10.63 28.11 -7.64
N THR A 297 10.48 26.82 -7.31
CA THR A 297 10.44 25.75 -8.31
C THR A 297 9.03 25.61 -8.86
N TYR A 298 8.90 25.53 -10.19
CA TYR A 298 7.61 25.29 -10.83
C TYR A 298 7.24 23.82 -10.69
N LYS A 299 6.09 23.51 -10.11
CA LYS A 299 5.74 22.14 -9.72
C LYS A 299 4.83 21.45 -10.72
N TYR A 300 4.60 20.16 -10.52
CA TYR A 300 3.56 19.39 -11.16
C TYR A 300 3.02 18.34 -10.20
N LEU A 301 1.77 17.96 -10.41
CA LEU A 301 1.17 16.79 -9.77
C LEU A 301 1.36 15.60 -10.71
N GLU A 302 1.99 14.55 -10.21
CA GLU A 302 2.07 13.25 -10.87
C GLU A 302 1.46 12.18 -9.98
N VAL A 303 0.65 11.31 -10.60
CA VAL A 303 -0.12 10.26 -9.91
C VAL A 303 0.02 8.95 -10.67
N LEU A 304 0.39 7.89 -9.95
CA LEU A 304 0.32 6.52 -10.40
C LEU A 304 -0.91 5.84 -9.79
N TYR A 305 -1.73 5.19 -10.61
CA TYR A 305 -2.97 4.56 -10.16
C TYR A 305 -3.33 3.31 -10.97
N LYS A 306 -4.15 2.45 -10.39
CA LYS A 306 -4.78 1.32 -11.06
C LYS A 306 -6.29 1.48 -11.10
N CYS A 307 -6.94 0.72 -11.98
CA CYS A 307 -8.39 0.61 -12.06
C CYS A 307 -8.77 -0.83 -11.76
N ALA A 308 -9.68 -1.03 -10.81
CA ALA A 308 -10.19 -2.33 -10.37
C ALA A 308 -11.71 -2.32 -10.27
#